data_AF-A0A1I7V0C3-F1
#
_entry.id   AF-A0A1I7V0C3-F1
#
_cell.length_a   1.000
_cell.length_b   1.000
_cell.length_c   1.000
_cell.angle_alpha   90.00
_cell.angle_beta   90.00
_cell.angle_gamma   90.00
#
_symmetry.space_group_name_H-M   'P 1'
#
loop_
_entity.id
_entity.type
_entity.pdbx_description
1 polymer ?
#
loop_
_entity_poly.entity_id
_entity_poly.type
_entity_poly.pdbx_seq_one_letter_code
_entity_poly.pdbx_strand_id
1 'polypeptide(L)'
;MIGDFLLESDRINTERFRLFNGLEEKRDEFLNTEDRDAAGFWLKHANPHYLKSFTVYMDDAECSLASSGENLRYAETVHILRKSDIDDRILNQLTALDIELESSRITFKGINHLIKKWIDQNVPLGSRFVYYNDNMENFSLDKLILNNHLPVESSNNKAIFLLASNKVLHVWVDNSSVYVECMKRK
;
A
#
# COMPACT_ATOMS: atom_id res chain seq x y z
N MET A 1 0.36 -29.44 14.90
CA MET A 1 1.29 -28.33 15.23
C MET A 1 1.31 -27.43 14.02
N ILE A 2 0.61 -26.29 14.11
CA ILE A 2 0.65 -25.23 13.09
C ILE A 2 1.93 -24.46 13.40
N GLY A 3 3.03 -24.83 12.74
CA GLY A 3 4.34 -24.22 12.95
C GLY A 3 4.38 -22.83 12.34
N ASP A 4 5.00 -21.90 13.08
CA ASP A 4 5.84 -20.82 12.52
C ASP A 4 5.22 -19.95 11.43
N PHE A 5 3.99 -19.51 11.66
CA PHE A 5 3.10 -18.91 10.67
C PHE A 5 3.66 -17.68 9.91
N LEU A 6 4.65 -16.95 10.43
CA LEU A 6 5.03 -15.59 9.97
C LEU A 6 6.43 -15.14 10.45
N LEU A 7 7.32 -16.07 10.79
CA LEU A 7 8.61 -15.74 11.41
C LEU A 7 9.57 -15.23 10.31
N GLU A 8 9.87 -13.94 10.12
CA GLU A 8 10.02 -12.88 11.12
C GLU A 8 9.53 -11.51 10.62
N SER A 9 8.71 -11.44 9.56
CA SER A 9 8.47 -10.13 8.92
C SER A 9 7.21 -9.99 8.06
N ASP A 10 6.68 -11.07 7.51
CA ASP A 10 5.37 -11.07 6.85
C ASP A 10 4.26 -11.18 7.91
N ARG A 11 3.18 -10.41 7.79
CA ARG A 11 1.99 -10.47 8.66
C ARG A 11 0.73 -10.30 7.84
N ILE A 12 -0.09 -11.34 7.83
CA ILE A 12 -1.42 -11.35 7.18
C ILE A 12 -2.48 -11.48 8.26
N ASN A 13 -3.27 -10.42 8.49
CA ASN A 13 -4.36 -10.44 9.46
C ASN A 13 -5.71 -10.60 8.75
N THR A 14 -6.47 -11.63 9.13
CA THR A 14 -7.79 -11.91 8.54
C THR A 14 -8.85 -12.08 9.64
N GLU A 15 -10.09 -11.64 9.39
CA GLU A 15 -11.20 -11.81 10.35
C GLU A 15 -11.57 -13.27 10.59
N ARG A 16 -11.33 -14.11 9.59
CA ARG A 16 -11.59 -15.54 9.61
C ARG A 16 -10.47 -16.21 8.84
N PHE A 17 -9.46 -16.72 9.54
CA PHE A 17 -8.50 -17.61 8.93
C PHE A 17 -9.16 -18.99 8.74
N ARG A 18 -10.00 -19.12 7.71
CA ARG A 18 -10.27 -20.44 7.14
C ARG A 18 -9.16 -20.70 6.16
N LEU A 19 -8.18 -21.50 6.57
CA LEU A 19 -7.36 -22.25 5.61
C LEU A 19 -8.34 -22.86 4.61
N PHE A 20 -8.14 -22.59 3.33
CA PHE A 20 -8.91 -23.27 2.28
C PHE A 20 -8.73 -24.77 2.51
N ASN A 21 -9.83 -25.54 2.59
CA ASN A 21 -9.79 -27.00 2.82
C ASN A 21 -8.95 -27.78 1.78
N GLY A 22 -8.45 -27.15 0.72
CA GLY A 22 -7.52 -27.73 -0.26
C GLY A 22 -6.03 -27.65 0.12
N LEU A 23 -5.67 -27.07 1.27
CA LEU A 23 -4.27 -27.01 1.73
C LEU A 23 -3.75 -28.35 2.26
N GLU A 24 -4.62 -29.27 2.69
CA GLU A 24 -4.21 -30.63 3.05
C GLU A 24 -3.69 -31.41 1.82
N GLU A 25 -4.28 -31.21 0.64
CA GLU A 25 -3.88 -31.88 -0.61
C GLU A 25 -2.58 -31.31 -1.21
N LYS A 26 -2.16 -30.10 -0.82
CA LYS A 26 -0.99 -29.39 -1.37
C LYS A 26 0.17 -29.26 -0.37
N ARG A 27 0.10 -29.99 0.74
CA ARG A 27 1.11 -29.96 1.82
C ARG A 27 2.52 -30.33 1.35
N ASP A 28 2.65 -31.16 0.33
CA ASP A 28 3.96 -31.56 -0.21
C ASP A 28 4.52 -30.55 -1.24
N GLU A 29 3.68 -29.68 -1.84
CA GLU A 29 4.15 -28.49 -2.57
C GLU A 29 4.71 -27.45 -1.58
N PHE A 30 4.10 -27.33 -0.39
CA PHE A 30 4.49 -26.40 0.68
C PHE A 30 5.87 -26.71 1.31
N LEU A 31 6.25 -27.99 1.42
CA LEU A 31 7.52 -28.37 2.05
C LEU A 31 8.74 -28.31 1.11
N ASN A 32 8.52 -28.09 -0.19
CA ASN A 32 9.57 -28.10 -1.22
C ASN A 32 9.82 -26.73 -1.87
N THR A 33 9.11 -25.68 -1.47
CA THR A 33 9.45 -24.32 -1.88
C THR A 33 10.58 -23.81 -1.00
N GLU A 34 11.78 -23.67 -1.57
CA GLU A 34 12.82 -22.81 -0.99
C GLU A 34 12.26 -21.37 -0.99
N ASP A 35 11.49 -21.04 0.05
CA ASP A 35 10.56 -19.91 0.11
C ASP A 35 11.28 -18.56 0.01
N ARG A 36 11.33 -18.02 -1.22
CA ARG A 36 11.70 -16.62 -1.47
C ARG A 36 10.49 -15.68 -1.52
N ASP A 37 9.27 -16.21 -1.60
CA ASP A 37 8.06 -15.39 -1.78
C ASP A 37 6.82 -15.97 -1.06
N ALA A 38 6.97 -16.21 0.25
CA ALA A 38 5.88 -16.69 1.09
C ALA A 38 4.66 -15.74 1.04
N ALA A 39 4.88 -14.42 1.03
CA ALA A 39 3.84 -13.41 0.99
C ALA A 39 2.95 -13.48 -0.26
N GLY A 40 3.54 -13.54 -1.46
CA GLY A 40 2.81 -13.64 -2.73
C GLY A 40 1.98 -14.93 -2.82
N PHE A 41 2.55 -16.04 -2.35
CA PHE A 41 1.87 -17.33 -2.25
C PHE A 41 0.66 -17.27 -1.30
N TRP A 42 0.85 -16.80 -0.06
CA TRP A 42 -0.23 -16.75 0.92
C TRP A 42 -1.36 -15.83 0.48
N LEU A 43 -1.05 -14.68 -0.12
CA LEU A 43 -2.07 -13.79 -0.67
C LEU A 43 -2.92 -14.48 -1.73
N LYS A 44 -2.32 -15.25 -2.64
CA LYS A 44 -3.04 -15.97 -3.70
C LYS A 44 -4.04 -16.98 -3.13
N HIS A 45 -3.74 -17.54 -1.96
CA HIS A 45 -4.56 -18.56 -1.30
C HIS A 45 -5.46 -18.02 -0.18
N ALA A 46 -5.29 -16.76 0.22
CA ALA A 46 -6.19 -16.07 1.13
C ALA A 46 -7.51 -15.71 0.43
N ASN A 47 -8.63 -15.74 1.16
CA ASN A 47 -9.87 -15.16 0.66
C ASN A 47 -9.79 -13.63 0.81
N PRO A 48 -9.80 -12.85 -0.29
CA PRO A 48 -9.59 -11.41 -0.22
C PRO A 48 -10.62 -10.67 0.63
N HIS A 49 -11.87 -11.16 0.68
CA HIS A 49 -12.96 -10.51 1.43
C HIS A 49 -12.77 -10.55 2.95
N TYR A 50 -11.86 -11.38 3.46
CA TYR A 50 -11.55 -11.47 4.88
C TYR A 50 -10.19 -10.88 5.23
N LEU A 51 -9.45 -10.34 4.25
CA LEU A 51 -8.17 -9.72 4.45
C LEU A 51 -8.35 -8.33 5.06
N LYS A 52 -7.93 -8.13 6.31
CA LYS A 52 -8.02 -6.83 6.98
C LYS A 52 -6.77 -6.02 6.76
N SER A 53 -5.63 -6.60 7.13
CA SER A 53 -4.34 -5.95 6.99
C SER A 53 -3.36 -6.90 6.32
N PHE A 54 -2.64 -6.37 5.35
CA PHE A 54 -1.49 -7.02 4.76
C PHE A 54 -0.25 -6.23 5.14
N THR A 55 0.76 -6.93 5.63
CA THR A 55 1.98 -6.31 6.08
C THR A 55 3.17 -7.19 5.73
N VAL A 56 4.19 -6.63 5.10
CA VAL A 56 5.44 -7.29 4.74
C VAL A 56 6.56 -6.37 5.18
N TYR A 57 7.37 -6.83 6.12
CA TYR A 57 8.59 -6.18 6.58
C TYR A 57 9.81 -7.02 6.11
N MET A 58 11.02 -6.45 6.15
CA MET A 58 12.34 -7.10 6.08
C MET A 58 12.92 -7.59 4.73
N ASP A 59 14.27 -7.51 4.74
CA ASP A 59 15.32 -7.80 3.75
C ASP A 59 15.37 -6.97 2.45
N ASP A 60 16.58 -6.91 1.84
CA ASP A 60 16.86 -6.17 0.60
C ASP A 60 16.30 -6.86 -0.66
N ALA A 61 15.71 -8.05 -0.54
CA ALA A 61 15.23 -8.81 -1.70
C ALA A 61 13.86 -8.29 -2.20
N GLU A 62 13.65 -8.38 -3.50
CA GLU A 62 12.38 -7.99 -4.15
C GLU A 62 11.33 -9.08 -3.93
N CYS A 63 10.12 -8.71 -3.46
CA CYS A 63 8.96 -9.58 -3.35
C CYS A 63 8.05 -9.41 -4.57
N SER A 64 7.55 -10.52 -5.14
CA SER A 64 6.64 -10.48 -6.29
C SER A 64 5.19 -10.55 -5.83
N LEU A 65 4.49 -9.43 -5.95
CA LEU A 65 3.08 -9.28 -5.60
C LEU A 65 2.21 -9.00 -6.82
N ALA A 66 2.81 -8.80 -8.00
CA ALA A 66 2.08 -8.46 -9.23
C ALA A 66 0.99 -9.47 -9.62
N SER A 67 1.21 -10.76 -9.34
CA SER A 67 0.23 -11.82 -9.62
C SER A 67 -0.87 -11.96 -8.56
N SER A 68 -0.68 -11.34 -7.39
CA SER A 68 -1.58 -11.39 -6.24
C SER A 68 -2.19 -10.02 -5.90
N GLY A 69 -1.91 -8.98 -6.69
CA GLY A 69 -2.34 -7.60 -6.43
C GLY A 69 -3.86 -7.41 -6.37
N GLU A 70 -4.63 -8.19 -7.13
CA GLU A 70 -6.11 -8.17 -7.06
C GLU A 70 -6.63 -8.64 -5.68
N ASN A 71 -5.87 -9.45 -4.94
CA ASN A 71 -6.27 -9.91 -3.61
C ASN A 71 -6.03 -8.84 -2.54
N LEU A 72 -5.06 -7.93 -2.77
CA LEU A 72 -4.80 -6.79 -1.89
C LEU A 72 -5.90 -5.72 -1.97
N ARG A 73 -6.69 -5.72 -3.04
CA ARG A 73 -7.75 -4.73 -3.28
C ARG A 73 -8.65 -4.52 -2.08
N TYR A 74 -8.97 -5.59 -1.34
CA TYR A 74 -9.96 -5.59 -0.26
C TYR A 74 -9.37 -5.34 1.13
N ALA A 75 -8.04 -5.24 1.24
CA ALA A 75 -7.41 -4.92 2.51
C ALA A 75 -7.79 -3.51 2.98
N GLU A 76 -8.00 -3.35 4.28
CA GLU A 76 -8.20 -2.06 4.95
C GLU A 76 -6.85 -1.34 5.12
N THR A 77 -5.79 -2.12 5.35
CA THR A 77 -4.40 -1.65 5.55
C THR A 77 -3.43 -2.45 4.69
N VAL A 78 -2.50 -1.78 4.02
CA VAL A 78 -1.46 -2.41 3.18
C VAL A 78 -0.10 -1.78 3.47
N HIS A 79 0.76 -2.50 4.17
CA HIS A 79 2.13 -2.09 4.48
C HIS A 79 3.13 -3.03 3.80
N ILE A 80 3.92 -2.53 2.88
CA ILE A 80 4.89 -3.33 2.12
C ILE A 80 6.20 -2.57 2.19
N LEU A 81 6.92 -2.77 3.30
CA LEU A 81 8.23 -2.19 3.58
C LEU A 81 9.33 -3.16 3.15
N ARG A 82 9.27 -3.50 1.86
CA ARG A 82 10.20 -4.34 1.14
C ARG A 82 10.08 -3.97 -0.34
N LYS A 83 11.20 -4.03 -1.07
CA LYS A 83 11.19 -3.81 -2.53
C LYS A 83 10.16 -4.74 -3.17
N SER A 84 9.30 -4.20 -4.04
CA SER A 84 8.25 -5.00 -4.67
C SER A 84 7.97 -4.59 -6.10
N ASP A 85 7.39 -5.51 -6.86
CA ASP A 85 6.96 -5.27 -8.24
C ASP A 85 5.59 -4.59 -8.35
N ILE A 86 5.05 -4.04 -7.24
CA ILE A 86 3.80 -3.27 -7.24
C ILE A 86 3.93 -2.05 -8.16
N ASP A 87 2.94 -1.90 -9.03
CA ASP A 87 2.86 -0.85 -10.04
C ASP A 87 1.68 0.10 -9.80
N ASP A 88 1.62 1.18 -10.58
CA ASP A 88 0.56 2.18 -10.51
C ASP A 88 -0.85 1.57 -10.65
N ARG A 89 -0.99 0.47 -11.40
CA ARG A 89 -2.28 -0.20 -11.59
C ARG A 89 -2.73 -0.83 -10.27
N ILE A 90 -1.86 -1.57 -9.60
CA ILE A 90 -2.18 -2.22 -8.31
C ILE A 90 -2.51 -1.15 -7.26
N LEU A 91 -1.66 -0.12 -7.13
CA LEU A 91 -1.89 0.99 -6.18
C LEU A 91 -3.28 1.61 -6.35
N ASN A 92 -3.68 1.88 -7.59
CA ASN A 92 -4.94 2.58 -7.86
C ASN A 92 -6.18 1.68 -7.68
N GLN A 93 -6.01 0.36 -7.70
CA GLN A 93 -7.07 -0.60 -7.40
C GLN A 93 -7.32 -0.77 -5.90
N LEU A 94 -6.36 -0.46 -5.03
CA LEU A 94 -6.50 -0.60 -3.58
C LEU A 94 -7.69 0.23 -3.04
N THR A 95 -8.41 -0.34 -2.07
CA THR A 95 -9.40 0.38 -1.25
C THR A 95 -8.88 0.74 0.13
N ALA A 96 -7.69 0.26 0.49
CA ALA A 96 -7.03 0.56 1.76
C ALA A 96 -6.92 2.08 1.97
N LEU A 97 -7.10 2.49 3.23
CA LEU A 97 -6.97 3.89 3.65
C LEU A 97 -5.67 4.15 4.43
N ASP A 98 -4.98 3.09 4.86
CA ASP A 98 -3.65 3.14 5.45
C ASP A 98 -2.71 2.30 4.57
N ILE A 99 -1.87 2.99 3.80
CA ILE A 99 -1.00 2.40 2.79
C ILE A 99 0.42 2.89 3.05
N GLU A 100 1.36 1.96 3.11
CA GLU A 100 2.77 2.26 3.32
C GLU A 100 3.60 1.36 2.41
N LEU A 101 4.36 1.95 1.49
CA LEU A 101 5.08 1.20 0.47
C LEU A 101 6.54 1.65 0.39
N GLU A 102 7.44 0.70 0.23
CA GLU A 102 8.87 0.95 0.00
C GLU A 102 9.30 0.48 -1.38
N SER A 103 10.08 1.31 -2.07
CA SER A 103 10.83 1.01 -3.30
C SER A 103 10.15 0.02 -4.25
N SER A 104 9.08 0.50 -4.90
CA SER A 104 8.29 -0.27 -5.86
C SER A 104 8.22 0.42 -7.23
N ARG A 105 7.50 -0.17 -8.19
CA ARG A 105 7.38 0.36 -9.56
C ARG A 105 6.32 1.46 -9.67
N ILE A 106 6.09 2.18 -8.57
CA ILE A 106 5.18 3.31 -8.49
C ILE A 106 5.83 4.54 -9.10
N THR A 107 5.08 5.24 -9.95
CA THR A 107 5.50 6.49 -10.57
C THR A 107 4.79 7.68 -9.92
N PHE A 108 5.28 8.89 -10.19
CA PHE A 108 4.58 10.12 -9.78
C PHE A 108 3.14 10.18 -10.32
N LYS A 109 2.84 9.53 -11.46
CA LYS A 109 1.48 9.49 -12.03
C LYS A 109 0.56 8.61 -11.21
N GLY A 110 1.06 7.48 -10.70
CA GLY A 110 0.31 6.62 -9.78
C GLY A 110 -0.10 7.36 -8.51
N ILE A 111 0.87 8.03 -7.87
CA ILE A 111 0.61 8.81 -6.66
C ILE A 111 -0.29 10.02 -6.95
N ASN A 112 -0.09 10.72 -8.08
CA ASN A 112 -0.98 11.81 -8.51
C ASN A 112 -2.43 11.32 -8.65
N HIS A 113 -2.65 10.16 -9.27
CA HIS A 113 -3.97 9.57 -9.39
C HIS A 113 -4.57 9.20 -8.03
N LEU A 114 -3.79 8.63 -7.11
CA LEU A 114 -4.23 8.36 -5.74
C LEU A 114 -4.68 9.64 -5.03
N ILE A 115 -3.88 10.70 -5.09
CA ILE A 115 -4.21 12.01 -4.49
C ILE A 115 -5.54 12.52 -5.06
N LYS A 116 -5.70 12.50 -6.39
CA LYS A 116 -6.93 12.92 -7.05
C LYS A 116 -8.13 12.12 -6.58
N LYS A 117 -8.01 10.78 -6.60
CA LYS A 117 -9.04 9.84 -6.13
C LYS A 117 -9.44 10.15 -4.68
N TRP A 118 -8.47 10.39 -3.80
CA TRP A 118 -8.73 10.67 -2.39
C TRP A 118 -9.40 12.03 -2.16
N ILE A 119 -9.05 13.04 -2.97
CA ILE A 119 -9.74 14.33 -2.97
C ILE A 119 -11.20 14.15 -3.40
N ASP A 120 -11.41 13.53 -4.57
CA ASP A 120 -12.74 13.36 -5.16
C ASP A 120 -13.67 12.48 -4.28
N GLN A 121 -13.11 11.51 -3.56
CA GLN A 121 -13.85 10.63 -2.64
C GLN A 121 -14.07 11.23 -1.25
N ASN A 122 -13.46 12.38 -0.93
CA ASN A 122 -13.53 12.99 0.40
C ASN A 122 -13.18 11.99 1.52
N VAL A 123 -12.00 11.37 1.42
CA VAL A 123 -11.56 10.26 2.29
C VAL A 123 -11.71 10.54 3.80
N PRO A 124 -11.86 9.50 4.63
CA PRO A 124 -11.99 9.64 6.08
C PRO A 124 -10.77 10.27 6.76
N LEU A 125 -11.01 10.91 7.91
CA LEU A 125 -9.93 11.35 8.80
C LEU A 125 -9.05 10.17 9.22
N GLY A 126 -7.74 10.37 9.22
CA GLY A 126 -6.76 9.32 9.55
C GLY A 126 -6.31 8.48 8.35
N SER A 127 -6.87 8.69 7.15
CA SER A 127 -6.34 8.04 5.93
C SER A 127 -4.91 8.53 5.67
N ARG A 128 -3.99 7.61 5.39
CA ARG A 128 -2.55 7.84 5.25
C ARG A 128 -1.99 7.02 4.09
N PHE A 129 -1.19 7.67 3.25
CA PHE A 129 -0.35 7.01 2.27
C PHE A 129 1.07 7.52 2.43
N VAL A 130 2.02 6.59 2.56
CA VAL A 130 3.46 6.89 2.61
C VAL A 130 4.19 6.03 1.61
N TYR A 131 5.06 6.66 0.84
CA TYR A 131 5.88 5.99 -0.16
C TYR A 131 7.34 6.36 0.02
N TYR A 132 8.18 5.37 0.26
CA TYR A 132 9.63 5.51 0.38
C TYR A 132 10.31 5.17 -0.94
N ASN A 133 11.22 6.03 -1.41
CA ASN A 133 11.99 5.79 -2.62
C ASN A 133 13.40 6.41 -2.53
N ASP A 134 14.42 5.64 -2.91
CA ASP A 134 15.81 6.10 -2.92
C ASP A 134 16.06 7.20 -3.96
N ASN A 135 15.22 7.29 -5.01
CA ASN A 135 15.29 8.30 -6.06
C ASN A 135 14.04 9.19 -6.09
N MET A 136 14.13 10.29 -5.35
CA MET A 136 13.06 11.29 -5.23
C MET A 136 13.04 12.34 -6.35
N GLU A 137 13.98 12.33 -7.31
CA GLU A 137 14.08 13.35 -8.38
C GLU A 137 12.80 13.46 -9.23
N ASN A 138 12.08 12.34 -9.35
CA ASN A 138 10.84 12.27 -10.12
C ASN A 138 9.57 12.58 -9.33
N PHE A 139 9.67 12.75 -8.01
CA PHE A 139 8.54 12.90 -7.09
C PHE A 139 8.39 14.33 -6.56
N SER A 140 8.78 15.34 -7.34
CA SER A 140 8.55 16.74 -6.94
C SER A 140 7.07 17.02 -6.72
N LEU A 141 6.78 17.90 -5.75
CA LEU A 141 5.40 18.24 -5.39
C LEU A 141 4.57 18.69 -6.61
N ASP A 142 5.13 19.55 -7.46
CA ASP A 142 4.45 20.06 -8.66
C ASP A 142 3.98 18.94 -9.60
N LYS A 143 4.77 17.86 -9.74
CA LYS A 143 4.40 16.68 -10.54
C LYS A 143 3.29 15.88 -9.85
N LEU A 144 3.38 15.71 -8.53
CA LEU A 144 2.42 14.95 -7.73
C LEU A 144 1.05 15.59 -7.66
N ILE A 145 0.98 16.92 -7.70
CA ILE A 145 -0.28 17.66 -7.59
C ILE A 145 -0.79 18.20 -8.93
N LEU A 146 -0.09 17.91 -10.02
CA LEU A 146 -0.47 18.37 -11.35
C LEU A 146 -1.90 17.95 -11.70
N ASN A 147 -2.69 18.88 -12.22
CA ASN A 147 -4.09 18.65 -12.63
C ASN A 147 -5.04 18.18 -11.50
N ASN A 148 -4.64 18.33 -10.23
CA ASN A 148 -5.55 18.22 -9.10
C ASN A 148 -6.32 19.53 -8.90
N HIS A 149 -7.33 19.49 -8.03
CA HIS A 149 -8.00 20.71 -7.54
C HIS A 149 -6.95 21.68 -6.97
N LEU A 150 -7.17 22.98 -7.07
CA LEU A 150 -6.21 23.96 -6.56
C LEU A 150 -6.02 23.78 -5.04
N PRO A 151 -4.77 23.63 -4.55
CA PRO A 151 -4.52 23.58 -3.11
C PRO A 151 -4.88 24.90 -2.45
N VAL A 152 -5.38 24.85 -1.22
CA VAL A 152 -5.67 26.04 -0.40
C VAL A 152 -4.40 26.66 0.20
N GLU A 153 -3.34 25.87 0.33
CA GLU A 153 -2.02 26.30 0.74
C GLU A 153 -0.97 25.45 0.00
N SER A 154 0.07 26.07 -0.53
CA SER A 154 1.17 25.36 -1.18
C SER A 154 2.50 26.05 -0.92
N SER A 155 3.53 25.25 -0.69
CA SER A 155 4.94 25.61 -0.62
C SER A 155 5.74 24.69 -1.56
N ASN A 156 7.07 24.83 -1.57
CA ASN A 156 7.94 24.03 -2.45
C ASN A 156 7.82 22.52 -2.26
N ASN A 157 7.48 22.06 -1.05
CA ASN A 157 7.47 20.64 -0.71
C ASN A 157 6.20 20.18 -0.01
N LYS A 158 5.20 21.05 0.15
CA LYS A 158 3.94 20.72 0.80
C LYS A 158 2.77 21.42 0.13
N ALA A 159 1.66 20.71 -0.05
CA ALA A 159 0.37 21.23 -0.49
C ALA A 159 -0.74 20.76 0.45
N ILE A 160 -1.77 21.57 0.61
CA ILE A 160 -2.95 21.28 1.42
C ILE A 160 -4.19 21.45 0.54
N PHE A 161 -5.02 20.42 0.45
CA PHE A 161 -6.30 20.44 -0.26
C PHE A 161 -7.45 20.41 0.73
N LEU A 162 -8.45 21.24 0.51
CA LEU A 162 -9.66 21.21 1.33
C LEU A 162 -10.59 20.10 0.84
N LEU A 163 -10.91 19.14 1.71
CA LEU A 163 -11.85 18.06 1.39
C LEU A 163 -13.28 18.37 1.86
N ALA A 164 -13.39 18.88 3.09
CA ALA A 164 -14.64 19.30 3.73
C ALA A 164 -14.35 20.44 4.72
N SER A 165 -15.38 21.05 5.31
CA SER A 165 -15.24 22.19 6.23
C SER A 165 -14.24 21.93 7.38
N ASN A 166 -14.14 20.68 7.84
CA ASN A 166 -13.27 20.24 8.94
C ASN A 166 -12.15 19.28 8.53
N LYS A 167 -11.94 19.00 7.23
CA LYS A 167 -10.97 18.00 6.74
C LYS A 167 -10.09 18.57 5.64
N VAL A 168 -8.80 18.29 5.74
CA VAL A 168 -7.78 18.67 4.75
C VAL A 168 -6.92 17.48 4.38
N LEU A 169 -6.53 17.39 3.12
CA LEU A 169 -5.53 16.44 2.63
C LEU A 169 -4.18 17.15 2.54
N HIS A 170 -3.22 16.69 3.32
CA HIS A 170 -1.84 17.16 3.29
C HIS A 170 -1.05 16.27 2.35
N VAL A 171 -0.39 16.87 1.38
CA VAL A 171 0.58 16.20 0.51
C VAL A 171 1.93 16.85 0.76
N TRP A 172 2.95 16.08 1.12
CA TRP A 172 4.30 16.62 1.22
C TRP A 172 5.35 15.62 0.79
N VAL A 173 6.50 16.17 0.43
CA VAL A 173 7.65 15.44 -0.08
C VAL A 173 8.85 15.81 0.79
N ASP A 174 9.58 14.81 1.25
CA ASP A 174 10.90 15.00 1.85
C ASP A 174 11.98 14.33 0.99
N ASN A 175 13.18 14.19 1.54
CA ASN A 175 14.34 13.70 0.78
C ASN A 175 14.25 12.21 0.42
N SER A 176 13.37 11.44 1.05
CA SER A 176 13.27 9.99 0.89
C SER A 176 11.86 9.47 0.66
N SER A 177 10.85 10.35 0.75
CA SER A 177 9.47 9.89 0.87
C SER A 177 8.42 10.91 0.41
N VAL A 178 7.31 10.38 -0.06
CA VAL A 178 6.06 11.10 -0.32
C VAL A 178 5.05 10.72 0.75
N TYR A 179 4.32 11.72 1.24
CA TYR A 179 3.27 11.52 2.22
C TYR A 179 1.98 12.18 1.75
N VAL A 180 0.87 11.49 1.97
CA VAL A 180 -0.50 11.96 1.69
C VAL A 180 -1.37 11.58 2.89
N GLU A 181 -1.81 12.56 3.67
CA GLU A 181 -2.56 12.32 4.90
C GLU A 181 -3.82 13.18 5.00
N CYS A 182 -4.94 12.56 5.40
CA CYS A 182 -6.18 13.26 5.67
C CYS A 182 -6.29 13.62 7.16
N MET A 183 -6.17 14.92 7.45
CA MET A 183 -6.15 15.45 8.81
C MET A 183 -7.32 16.38 9.10
N LYS A 184 -7.58 16.59 10.39
CA LYS A 184 -8.55 17.58 10.85
C LYS A 184 -8.00 18.98 10.57
N ARG A 185 -8.82 19.83 9.96
CA ARG A 185 -8.50 21.24 9.76
C ARG A 185 -8.41 21.92 11.13
N LYS A 186 -7.24 22.49 11.44
CA LYS A 186 -7.02 23.31 12.65
C LYS A 186 -7.54 24.72 12.45
#